data_AF-A0A3D0NQJ5-F1
#
_entry.id   AF-A0A3D0NQJ5-F1
#
_cell.length_a   1.000
_cell.length_b   1.000
_cell.length_c   1.000
_cell.angle_alpha   90.00
_cell.angle_beta   90.00
_cell.angle_gamma   90.00
#
_symmetry.space_group_name_H-M   'P 1'
#
loop_
_entity.id
_entity.type
_entity.pdbx_description
1 polymer ?
#
loop_
_entity_poly.entity_id
_entity_poly.type
_entity_poly.pdbx_seq_one_letter_code
_entity_poly.pdbx_strand_id
1 'polypeptide(L)'
;HIGRSKIAKYWNSLSGGKTMEEEKIKQIKQGIHCVSEAANNFQRSKTGALIVFERQTRLGDIINTGTVIDAQPSVSMIGNIFFNKAPLHDGAMIVRDGKIYAAGCILPLTKNNSYVSAELGTRHRAAIGISENSDAVIVVVSEETGNISMAVNGVLTRDYTRETLSVALENMIVPPSPEKTERTPIHTTAKKGKRNEKNKK
;
A
#
# COMPACT_ATOMS: atom_id res chain seq x y z
N HIS A 1 19.17 -43.55 -23.48
CA HIS A 1 19.85 -42.73 -22.46
C HIS A 1 18.97 -41.54 -22.10
N ILE A 2 18.40 -41.57 -20.88
CA ILE A 2 18.13 -40.46 -19.94
C ILE A 2 17.70 -39.12 -20.58
N GLY A 3 16.52 -38.52 -20.40
CA GLY A 3 15.51 -38.61 -19.35
C GLY A 3 14.75 -37.28 -19.31
N ARG A 4 13.90 -37.00 -20.31
CA ARG A 4 13.10 -35.75 -20.38
C ARG A 4 12.00 -35.64 -19.32
N SER A 5 11.65 -36.73 -18.62
CA SER A 5 10.61 -36.72 -17.58
C SER A 5 11.12 -36.43 -16.16
N LYS A 6 12.44 -36.38 -15.93
CA LYS A 6 12.99 -36.03 -14.60
C LYS A 6 13.10 -34.52 -14.37
N ILE A 7 13.17 -33.72 -15.43
CA ILE A 7 13.24 -32.25 -15.31
C ILE A 7 11.87 -31.71 -14.88
N ALA A 8 10.77 -32.14 -15.51
CA ALA A 8 9.42 -31.73 -15.08
C ALA A 8 9.09 -32.12 -13.61
N LYS A 9 9.65 -33.23 -13.10
CA LYS A 9 9.55 -33.60 -11.67
C LYS A 9 10.40 -32.73 -10.75
N TYR A 10 11.53 -32.22 -11.22
CA TYR A 10 12.36 -31.25 -10.47
C TYR A 10 11.70 -29.87 -10.42
N TRP A 11 11.00 -29.45 -11.48
CA TRP A 11 10.22 -28.22 -11.50
C TRP A 11 8.94 -28.32 -10.64
N ASN A 12 8.29 -29.49 -10.60
CA ASN A 12 7.16 -29.76 -9.69
C ASN A 12 7.57 -30.03 -8.22
N SER A 13 8.87 -30.24 -7.94
CA SER A 13 9.40 -30.28 -6.57
C SER A 13 9.54 -28.88 -5.93
N LEU A 14 9.29 -27.81 -6.70
CA LEU A 14 9.27 -26.42 -6.24
C LEU A 14 7.85 -25.82 -6.22
N SER A 15 6.81 -26.66 -6.23
CA SER A 15 5.41 -26.25 -6.07
C SER A 15 5.12 -25.52 -4.74
N GLY A 16 5.99 -25.68 -3.73
CA GLY A 16 5.93 -24.94 -2.47
C GLY A 16 6.21 -23.44 -2.62
N GLY A 17 7.00 -23.02 -3.62
CA GLY A 17 7.29 -21.58 -3.82
C GLY A 17 6.07 -20.80 -4.33
N LYS A 18 5.27 -21.41 -5.20
CA LYS A 18 4.08 -20.78 -5.77
C LYS A 18 2.96 -20.62 -4.74
N THR A 19 2.76 -21.62 -3.89
CA THR A 19 1.77 -21.59 -2.79
C THR A 19 2.14 -20.60 -1.70
N MET A 20 3.43 -20.48 -1.35
CA MET A 20 3.89 -19.51 -0.35
C MET A 20 3.73 -18.06 -0.81
N GLU A 21 4.00 -17.76 -2.08
CA GLU A 21 3.80 -16.43 -2.65
C GLU A 21 2.31 -16.06 -2.71
N GLU A 22 1.45 -17.01 -3.11
CA GLU A 22 0.00 -16.83 -3.14
C GLU A 22 -0.57 -16.53 -1.73
N GLU A 23 -0.13 -17.27 -0.72
CA GLU A 23 -0.53 -17.02 0.68
C GLU A 23 0.02 -15.67 1.19
N LYS A 24 1.24 -15.28 0.81
CA LYS A 24 1.79 -13.96 1.17
C LYS A 24 0.97 -12.83 0.55
N ILE A 25 0.63 -12.93 -0.73
CA ILE A 25 -0.21 -11.93 -1.42
C ILE A 25 -1.59 -11.85 -0.76
N LYS A 26 -2.19 -13.00 -0.41
CA LYS A 26 -3.46 -13.07 0.29
C LYS A 26 -3.39 -12.39 1.66
N GLN A 27 -2.30 -12.59 2.42
CA GLN A 27 -2.08 -11.92 3.70
C GLN A 27 -1.95 -10.40 3.54
N ILE A 28 -1.19 -9.94 2.54
CA ILE A 28 -1.06 -8.50 2.23
C ILE A 28 -2.43 -7.90 1.90
N LYS A 29 -3.20 -8.57 1.03
CA LYS A 29 -4.57 -8.14 0.67
C LYS A 29 -5.50 -8.09 1.87
N GLN A 30 -5.40 -9.06 2.78
CA GLN A 30 -6.17 -9.04 4.03
C GLN A 30 -5.82 -7.83 4.90
N GLY A 31 -4.54 -7.49 5.03
CA GLY A 31 -4.10 -6.28 5.74
C GLY A 31 -4.62 -5.00 5.12
N ILE A 32 -4.54 -4.88 3.78
CA ILE A 32 -5.10 -3.74 3.04
C ILE A 32 -6.61 -3.62 3.25
N HIS A 33 -7.32 -4.74 3.19
CA HIS A 33 -8.77 -4.79 3.43
C HIS A 33 -9.11 -4.30 4.85
N CYS A 34 -8.43 -4.82 5.87
CA CYS A 34 -8.67 -4.43 7.26
C CYS A 34 -8.35 -2.95 7.51
N VAL A 35 -7.26 -2.43 6.95
CA VAL A 35 -6.91 -1.01 7.06
C VAL A 35 -7.93 -0.13 6.34
N SER A 36 -8.37 -0.52 5.14
CA SER A 36 -9.37 0.24 4.39
C SER A 36 -10.73 0.29 5.10
N GLU A 37 -11.17 -0.82 5.69
CA GLU A 37 -12.37 -0.83 6.56
C GLU A 37 -12.20 0.05 7.81
N ALA A 38 -11.07 -0.08 8.51
CA ALA A 38 -10.81 0.69 9.71
C ALA A 38 -10.75 2.20 9.42
N ALA A 39 -10.07 2.60 8.34
CA ALA A 39 -9.99 3.99 7.90
C ALA A 39 -11.38 4.56 7.56
N ASN A 40 -12.25 3.77 6.93
CA ASN A 40 -13.63 4.18 6.68
C ASN A 40 -14.43 4.41 7.98
N ASN A 41 -14.24 3.53 8.97
CA ASN A 41 -14.85 3.71 10.29
C ASN A 41 -14.32 4.98 10.98
N PHE A 42 -13.01 5.19 10.95
CA PHE A 42 -12.34 6.38 11.50
C PHE A 42 -12.78 7.67 10.83
N GLN A 43 -12.99 7.67 9.52
CA GLN A 43 -13.55 8.81 8.80
C GLN A 43 -14.93 9.19 9.35
N ARG A 44 -15.80 8.21 9.57
CA ARG A 44 -17.15 8.43 10.11
C ARG A 44 -17.15 8.89 11.57
N SER A 45 -16.26 8.35 12.39
CA SER A 45 -16.13 8.70 13.81
C SER A 45 -15.19 9.88 14.07
N LYS A 46 -14.55 10.44 13.04
CA LYS A 46 -13.48 11.44 13.13
C LYS A 46 -12.36 11.03 14.09
N THR A 47 -11.96 9.77 13.99
CA THR A 47 -10.84 9.24 14.77
C THR A 47 -9.52 9.47 14.01
N GLY A 48 -8.57 10.14 14.66
CA GLY A 48 -7.24 10.35 14.08
C GLY A 48 -6.47 9.04 13.95
N ALA A 49 -5.92 8.77 12.77
CA ALA A 49 -5.11 7.58 12.53
C ALA A 49 -3.88 7.88 11.65
N LEU A 50 -2.81 7.12 11.88
CA LEU A 50 -1.55 7.23 11.14
C LEU A 50 -0.98 5.82 10.94
N ILE A 51 -1.07 5.32 9.71
CA ILE A 51 -0.79 3.92 9.38
C ILE A 51 0.29 3.87 8.30
N VAL A 52 1.39 3.18 8.56
CA VAL A 52 2.56 3.12 7.68
C VAL A 52 2.68 1.71 7.12
N PHE A 53 2.56 1.56 5.81
CA PHE A 53 2.90 0.32 5.13
C PHE A 53 4.39 0.31 4.79
N GLU A 54 5.14 -0.54 5.48
CA GLU A 54 6.55 -0.78 5.19
C GLU A 54 6.71 -1.52 3.86
N ARG A 55 7.63 -1.05 3.02
CA ARG A 55 8.00 -1.70 1.75
C ARG A 55 9.45 -2.20 1.80
N GLN A 56 10.33 -1.71 0.93
CA GLN A 56 11.71 -2.22 0.83
C GLN A 56 12.60 -1.62 1.93
N THR A 57 12.41 -0.33 2.23
CA THR A 57 13.14 0.36 3.29
C THR A 57 12.64 -0.14 4.64
N ARG A 58 13.53 -0.73 5.43
CA ARG A 58 13.21 -1.19 6.78
C ARG A 58 13.13 0.00 7.75
N LEU A 59 12.08 0.02 8.56
CA LEU A 59 11.81 1.11 9.50
C LEU A 59 12.24 0.73 10.93
N GLY A 60 13.39 0.08 11.08
CA GLY A 60 13.86 -0.49 12.36
C GLY A 60 13.92 0.53 13.49
N ASP A 61 14.52 1.69 13.25
CA ASP A 61 14.63 2.76 14.25
C ASP A 61 13.27 3.29 14.68
N ILE A 62 12.32 3.40 13.74
CA ILE A 62 10.94 3.81 14.01
C ILE A 62 10.22 2.76 14.88
N ILE A 63 10.34 1.49 14.50
CA ILE A 63 9.74 0.37 15.24
C ILE A 63 10.24 0.33 16.69
N ASN A 64 11.52 0.59 16.91
CA ASN A 64 12.13 0.59 18.24
C ASN A 64 11.57 1.68 19.18
N THR A 65 10.90 2.71 18.64
CA THR A 65 10.23 3.74 19.45
C THR A 65 8.85 3.31 19.95
N GLY A 66 8.24 2.29 19.33
CA GLY A 66 6.90 1.82 19.64
C GLY A 66 6.89 0.46 20.33
N THR A 67 5.71 -0.15 20.36
CA THR A 67 5.52 -1.52 20.88
C THR A 67 5.36 -2.49 19.72
N VAL A 68 6.20 -3.54 19.70
CA VAL A 68 6.06 -4.65 18.75
C VAL A 68 4.82 -5.48 19.12
N ILE A 69 3.99 -5.75 18.12
CA ILE A 69 2.74 -6.50 18.23
C ILE A 69 2.81 -7.82 17.47
N ASP A 70 3.33 -7.79 16.23
CA ASP A 70 3.37 -8.93 15.29
C ASP A 70 2.09 -9.77 15.26
N ALA A 71 0.96 -9.13 14.93
CA ALA A 71 -0.36 -9.76 14.90
C ALA A 71 -1.02 -9.71 13.52
N GLN A 72 -1.91 -10.68 13.29
CA GLN A 72 -2.81 -10.63 12.14
C GLN A 72 -3.79 -9.46 12.27
N PRO A 73 -4.04 -8.71 11.19
CA PRO A 73 -4.90 -7.55 11.24
C PRO A 73 -6.37 -7.95 11.37
N SER A 74 -7.10 -7.20 12.18
CA SER A 74 -8.55 -7.20 12.18
C SER A 74 -9.04 -5.76 12.34
N VAL A 75 -10.24 -5.46 11.84
CA VAL A 75 -10.81 -4.11 11.93
C VAL A 75 -10.95 -3.67 13.39
N SER A 76 -11.35 -4.57 14.28
CA SER A 76 -11.47 -4.30 15.71
C SER A 76 -10.12 -4.05 16.39
N MET A 77 -9.07 -4.78 16.00
CA MET A 77 -7.73 -4.58 16.54
C MET A 77 -7.16 -3.22 16.12
N ILE A 78 -7.29 -2.86 14.85
CA ILE A 78 -6.87 -1.53 14.35
C ILE A 78 -7.68 -0.44 15.06
N GLY A 79 -8.99 -0.65 15.24
CA GLY A 79 -9.86 0.24 16.01
C GLY A 79 -9.37 0.48 17.44
N ASN A 80 -8.98 -0.58 18.15
CA ASN A 80 -8.47 -0.48 19.51
C ASN A 80 -7.11 0.22 19.59
N ILE A 81 -6.24 0.05 18.59
CA ILE A 81 -4.95 0.76 18.53
C ILE A 81 -5.17 2.26 18.51
N PHE A 82 -6.09 2.76 17.67
CA PHE A 82 -6.37 4.20 17.55
C PHE A 82 -7.46 4.73 18.49
N PHE A 83 -7.88 3.93 19.49
CA PHE A 83 -8.82 4.41 20.50
C PHE A 83 -8.14 5.44 21.41
N ASN A 84 -8.71 6.64 21.53
CA ASN A 84 -8.10 7.80 22.19
C ASN A 84 -7.69 7.65 23.68
N LYS A 85 -8.07 6.56 24.35
CA LYS A 85 -7.63 6.25 25.72
C LYS A 85 -6.66 5.07 25.80
N ALA A 86 -6.37 4.42 24.68
CA ALA A 86 -5.45 3.30 24.61
C ALA A 86 -4.00 3.81 24.59
N PRO A 87 -3.04 3.20 25.30
CA PRO A 87 -1.64 3.67 25.29
C PRO A 87 -0.99 3.75 23.89
N LEU A 88 -1.49 2.98 22.91
CA LEU A 88 -0.88 2.85 21.58
C LEU A 88 -1.43 3.84 20.54
N HIS A 89 -2.43 4.66 20.87
CA HIS A 89 -3.12 5.53 19.89
C HIS A 89 -2.31 6.76 19.51
N ASP A 90 -1.36 7.14 20.35
CA ASP A 90 -0.50 8.29 20.14
C ASP A 90 0.76 7.85 19.39
N GLY A 91 0.70 7.97 18.06
CA GLY A 91 1.77 7.56 17.16
C GLY A 91 1.26 6.80 15.94
N ALA A 92 2.21 6.17 15.25
CA ALA A 92 1.95 5.40 14.03
C ALA A 92 1.80 3.91 14.31
N MET A 93 0.92 3.27 13.54
CA MET A 93 0.85 1.82 13.38
C MET A 93 1.66 1.41 12.15
N ILE A 94 2.59 0.48 12.31
CA ILE A 94 3.41 -0.07 11.22
C ILE A 94 2.78 -1.39 10.74
N VAL A 95 2.50 -1.47 9.44
CA VAL A 95 2.06 -2.67 8.75
C VAL A 95 3.23 -3.23 7.94
N ARG A 96 3.60 -4.48 8.20
CA ARG A 96 4.70 -5.19 7.50
C ARG A 96 4.18 -6.52 6.96
N ASP A 97 4.36 -6.75 5.67
CA ASP A 97 3.95 -7.99 4.99
C ASP A 97 2.48 -8.38 5.29
N GLY A 98 1.58 -7.39 5.43
CA GLY A 98 0.16 -7.61 5.74
C GLY A 98 -0.19 -7.79 7.22
N LYS A 99 0.78 -7.76 8.13
CA LYS A 99 0.57 -7.84 9.59
C LYS A 99 0.69 -6.48 10.27
N ILE A 100 0.01 -6.33 11.41
CA ILE A 100 0.29 -5.22 12.35
C ILE A 100 1.58 -5.57 13.07
N TYR A 101 2.67 -4.89 12.71
CA TYR A 101 3.99 -5.21 13.24
C TYR A 101 4.30 -4.45 14.53
N ALA A 102 4.02 -3.14 14.55
CA ALA A 102 4.22 -2.29 15.72
C ALA A 102 3.16 -1.18 15.78
N ALA A 103 2.94 -0.60 16.95
CA ALA A 103 2.07 0.57 17.14
C ALA A 103 2.65 1.54 18.18
N GLY A 104 2.10 2.75 18.26
CA GLY A 104 2.62 3.83 19.08
C GLY A 104 4.02 4.29 18.63
N CYS A 105 4.36 4.12 17.35
CA CYS A 105 5.68 4.48 16.83
C CYS A 105 5.77 6.00 16.59
N ILE A 106 6.90 6.60 16.98
CA ILE A 106 7.16 8.02 16.77
C ILE A 106 7.78 8.21 15.38
N LEU A 107 7.18 9.08 14.58
CA LEU A 107 7.64 9.40 13.23
C LEU A 107 8.31 10.77 13.16
N PRO A 108 9.31 10.95 12.28
CA PRO A 108 9.85 12.27 12.00
C PRO A 108 8.79 13.16 11.34
N LEU A 109 8.75 14.43 11.73
CA LEU A 109 7.95 15.44 11.05
C LEU A 109 8.72 16.01 9.86
N THR A 110 8.03 16.29 8.75
CA THR A 110 8.61 17.07 7.66
C THR A 110 9.03 18.45 8.18
N LYS A 111 10.19 18.93 7.71
CA LYS A 111 10.68 20.29 7.96
C LYS A 111 10.26 21.26 6.86
N ASN A 112 9.63 20.75 5.80
CA ASN A 112 9.33 21.52 4.61
C ASN A 112 7.95 22.20 4.72
N ASN A 113 7.93 23.37 5.33
CA ASN A 113 6.70 24.14 5.53
C ASN A 113 6.16 24.77 4.24
N SER A 114 6.90 24.74 3.13
CA SER A 114 6.54 25.44 1.88
C SER A 114 5.42 24.75 1.09
N TYR A 115 5.27 23.43 1.23
CA TYR A 115 4.28 22.61 0.51
C TYR A 115 3.19 22.03 1.44
N VAL A 116 3.30 22.29 2.73
CA VAL A 116 2.40 21.78 3.77
C VAL A 116 1.42 22.89 4.13
N SER A 117 0.15 22.74 3.74
CA SER A 117 -0.91 23.69 4.14
C SER A 117 -0.89 23.88 5.66
N ALA A 118 -1.06 25.12 6.12
CA ALA A 118 -1.09 25.47 7.55
C ALA A 118 -2.15 24.69 8.34
N GLU A 119 -3.21 24.23 7.65
CA GLU A 119 -4.31 23.45 8.21
C GLU A 119 -3.93 21.97 8.49
N LEU A 120 -2.75 21.52 8.07
CA LEU A 120 -2.34 20.14 8.30
C LEU A 120 -1.93 19.91 9.76
N GLY A 121 -2.55 18.93 10.41
CA GLY A 121 -2.16 18.48 11.76
C GLY A 121 -0.81 17.75 11.82
N THR A 122 -0.39 17.39 13.03
CA THR A 122 0.89 16.70 13.30
C THR A 122 1.00 15.34 12.61
N ARG A 123 -0.08 14.55 12.55
CA ARG A 123 -0.09 13.25 11.83
C ARG A 123 0.19 13.40 10.34
N HIS A 124 -0.32 14.46 9.71
CA HIS A 124 -0.04 14.73 8.29
C HIS A 124 1.43 15.10 8.08
N ARG A 125 1.98 15.98 8.95
CA ARG A 125 3.41 16.31 8.92
C ARG A 125 4.31 15.09 9.14
N ALA A 126 3.91 14.20 10.04
CA ALA A 126 4.59 12.93 10.30
C ALA A 126 4.55 12.01 9.07
N ALA A 127 3.38 11.88 8.44
CA ALA A 127 3.21 11.07 7.23
C ALA A 127 4.09 11.56 6.07
N ILE A 128 4.13 12.88 5.85
CA ILE A 128 5.02 13.48 4.85
C ILE A 128 6.47 13.21 5.23
N GLY A 129 6.87 13.50 6.47
CA GLY A 129 8.26 13.35 6.93
C GLY A 129 8.82 11.93 6.79
N ILE A 130 8.04 10.91 7.14
CA ILE A 130 8.51 9.52 6.94
C ILE A 130 8.51 9.13 5.45
N SER A 131 7.57 9.64 4.64
CA SER A 131 7.53 9.37 3.20
C SER A 131 8.65 10.06 2.41
N GLU A 132 9.24 11.13 2.93
CA GLU A 132 10.41 11.80 2.33
C GLU A 132 11.69 10.95 2.47
N ASN A 133 11.77 10.12 3.51
CA ASN A 133 12.97 9.39 3.91
C ASN A 133 12.87 7.88 3.68
N SER A 134 11.76 7.41 3.11
CA SER A 134 11.53 5.98 2.87
C SER A 134 10.61 5.79 1.67
N ASP A 135 10.61 4.58 1.13
CA ASP A 135 9.58 4.16 0.17
C ASP A 135 8.27 3.76 0.87
N ALA A 136 8.01 4.05 2.14
CA ALA A 136 6.76 3.65 2.79
C ALA A 136 5.53 4.36 2.18
N VAL A 137 4.37 3.70 2.26
CA VAL A 137 3.06 4.29 1.90
C VAL A 137 2.29 4.54 3.19
N ILE A 138 1.87 5.79 3.41
CA ILE A 138 1.28 6.18 4.69
C ILE A 138 -0.15 6.63 4.51
N VAL A 139 -1.06 6.05 5.28
CA VAL A 139 -2.47 6.44 5.35
C VAL A 139 -2.69 7.29 6.58
N VAL A 140 -3.36 8.42 6.41
CA VAL A 140 -3.71 9.35 7.49
C VAL A 140 -5.22 9.55 7.49
N VAL A 141 -5.84 9.52 8.68
CA VAL A 141 -7.22 9.97 8.87
C VAL A 141 -7.19 11.20 9.77
N SER A 142 -7.78 12.30 9.30
CA SER A 142 -7.89 13.54 10.06
C SER A 142 -8.88 13.39 11.21
N GLU A 143 -8.47 13.75 12.44
CA GLU A 143 -9.38 13.82 13.59
C GLU A 143 -10.33 15.03 13.56
N GLU A 144 -10.01 16.04 12.76
CA GLU A 144 -10.83 17.25 12.66
C GLU A 144 -11.93 17.08 11.59
N THR A 145 -11.54 16.56 10.43
CA THR A 145 -12.40 16.48 9.24
C THR A 145 -12.87 15.08 8.93
N GLY A 146 -12.18 14.04 9.41
CA GLY A 146 -12.40 12.65 9.00
C GLY A 146 -11.78 12.30 7.64
N ASN A 147 -11.22 13.27 6.89
CA ASN A 147 -10.69 12.98 5.56
C ASN A 147 -9.56 11.94 5.62
N ILE A 148 -9.63 10.98 4.70
CA ILE A 148 -8.58 10.00 4.47
C ILE A 148 -7.60 10.57 3.44
N SER A 149 -6.32 10.59 3.80
CA SER A 149 -5.22 11.04 2.96
C SER A 149 -4.15 9.96 2.86
N MET A 150 -3.29 10.06 1.86
CA MET A 150 -2.15 9.17 1.68
C MET A 150 -0.89 9.97 1.36
N ALA A 151 0.22 9.63 2.01
CA ALA A 151 1.53 10.23 1.74
C ALA A 151 2.48 9.19 1.13
N VAL A 152 3.12 9.56 0.02
CA VAL A 152 4.12 8.75 -0.69
C VAL A 152 5.17 9.68 -1.27
N ASN A 153 6.46 9.41 -1.04
CA ASN A 153 7.58 10.19 -1.56
C ASN A 153 7.46 11.71 -1.30
N GLY A 154 7.02 12.09 -0.10
CA GLY A 154 6.83 13.49 0.31
C GLY A 154 5.55 14.15 -0.23
N VAL A 155 4.76 13.46 -1.05
CA VAL A 155 3.52 14.01 -1.63
C VAL A 155 2.31 13.49 -0.88
N LEU A 156 1.43 14.40 -0.44
CA LEU A 156 0.17 14.08 0.22
C LEU A 156 -1.00 14.22 -0.77
N THR A 157 -1.71 13.13 -1.03
CA THR A 157 -2.99 13.10 -1.74
C THR A 157 -4.15 12.91 -0.75
N ARG A 158 -5.33 13.43 -1.06
CA ARG A 158 -6.47 13.50 -0.13
C ARG A 158 -7.75 12.94 -0.75
N ASP A 159 -8.80 12.93 0.07
CA ASP A 159 -10.19 12.61 -0.30
C ASP A 159 -10.38 11.16 -0.79
N TYR A 160 -9.68 10.23 -0.15
CA TYR A 160 -9.88 8.81 -0.38
C TYR A 160 -11.18 8.32 0.26
N THR A 161 -11.91 7.50 -0.48
CA THR A 161 -12.94 6.61 0.04
C THR A 161 -12.32 5.27 0.42
N ARG A 162 -13.09 4.41 1.10
CA ARG A 162 -12.69 3.01 1.36
C ARG A 162 -12.20 2.31 0.08
N GLU A 163 -12.96 2.42 -0.99
CA GLU A 163 -12.74 1.70 -2.25
C GLU A 163 -11.49 2.23 -2.96
N THR A 164 -11.40 3.55 -3.09
CA THR A 164 -10.25 4.20 -3.75
C THR A 164 -8.97 4.03 -2.95
N LEU A 165 -9.03 4.02 -1.61
CA LEU A 165 -7.91 3.67 -0.74
C LEU A 165 -7.45 2.23 -0.98
N SER A 166 -8.37 1.27 -0.97
CA SER A 166 -8.04 -0.16 -1.16
C SER A 166 -7.35 -0.39 -2.49
N VAL A 167 -7.89 0.18 -3.58
CA VAL A 167 -7.30 0.07 -4.92
C VAL A 167 -5.91 0.71 -4.96
N ALA A 168 -5.73 1.88 -4.35
CA ALA A 168 -4.45 2.57 -4.36
C ALA A 168 -3.39 1.80 -3.55
N LEU A 169 -3.75 1.25 -2.38
CA LEU A 169 -2.87 0.39 -1.59
C LEU A 169 -2.52 -0.91 -2.31
N GLU A 170 -3.48 -1.57 -2.95
CA GLU A 170 -3.21 -2.79 -3.73
C GLU A 170 -2.19 -2.51 -4.85
N ASN A 171 -2.35 -1.41 -5.58
CA ASN A 171 -1.42 -1.04 -6.66
C ASN A 171 0.01 -0.74 -6.18
N MET A 172 0.18 -0.30 -4.93
CA MET A 172 1.49 0.12 -4.40
C MET A 172 2.19 -0.91 -3.53
N ILE A 173 1.42 -1.81 -2.90
CA ILE A 173 1.92 -2.77 -1.90
C ILE A 173 1.93 -4.21 -2.45
N VAL A 174 0.97 -4.59 -3.29
CA VAL A 174 0.93 -5.94 -3.85
C VAL A 174 1.91 -6.02 -5.03
N PRO A 175 2.84 -6.98 -5.05
CA PRO A 175 3.74 -7.14 -6.20
C PRO A 175 2.94 -7.49 -7.46
N PRO A 176 3.33 -6.95 -8.63
CA PRO A 176 2.66 -7.28 -9.89
C PRO A 176 2.80 -8.78 -10.19
N SER A 177 1.70 -9.43 -10.57
CA SER A 177 1.77 -10.83 -10.99
C SER A 177 2.56 -10.95 -12.31
N PRO A 178 3.42 -11.97 -12.45
CA PRO A 178 4.24 -12.14 -13.66
C PRO A 178 3.42 -12.29 -14.96
N GLU A 179 2.15 -12.71 -14.86
CA GLU A 179 1.24 -12.86 -16.01
C GLU A 179 0.78 -11.53 -16.65
N LYS A 180 0.86 -10.39 -15.96
CA LYS A 180 0.40 -9.09 -16.50
C LYS A 180 1.42 -8.38 -17.40
N THR A 181 2.63 -8.92 -17.54
CA THR A 181 3.72 -8.30 -18.31
C THR A 181 3.64 -8.57 -19.82
N GLU A 182 2.80 -9.52 -20.26
CA GLU A 182 2.61 -9.86 -21.67
C GLU A 182 1.23 -9.39 -22.18
N ARG A 183 1.13 -8.13 -22.63
CA ARG A 183 0.12 -7.57 -23.57
C ARG A 183 0.38 -6.06 -23.67
N THR A 184 1.18 -5.56 -24.61
CA THR A 184 0.72 -5.30 -25.99
C THR A 184 1.92 -4.99 -26.91
N PRO A 185 2.06 -5.62 -28.08
CA PRO A 185 2.66 -4.96 -29.24
C PRO A 185 1.62 -4.01 -29.83
N ILE A 186 1.95 -2.72 -29.93
CA ILE A 186 1.17 -1.76 -30.71
C ILE A 186 1.33 -2.16 -32.19
N HIS A 187 0.34 -2.87 -32.73
CA HIS A 187 0.18 -3.00 -34.17
C HIS A 187 -0.25 -1.63 -34.73
N THR A 188 0.72 -0.83 -35.19
CA THR A 188 0.44 0.27 -36.11
C THR A 188 0.01 -0.31 -37.45
N THR A 189 -1.29 -0.30 -37.72
CA THR A 189 -1.87 -0.56 -39.03
C THR A 189 -1.60 0.63 -39.95
N ALA A 190 -0.47 0.59 -40.66
CA ALA A 190 -0.23 1.46 -41.79
C ALA A 190 -1.22 1.11 -42.92
N LYS A 191 -2.22 1.98 -43.09
CA LYS A 191 -3.26 1.93 -44.13
C LYS A 191 -2.59 2.12 -45.51
N LYS A 192 -2.31 1.02 -46.22
CA LYS A 192 -1.82 1.06 -47.61
C LYS A 192 -3.02 1.28 -48.54
N GLY A 193 -3.23 2.52 -48.96
CA GLY A 193 -4.24 2.88 -49.96
C GLY A 193 -3.90 2.24 -51.31
N LYS A 194 -4.76 1.32 -51.79
CA LYS A 194 -4.80 0.89 -53.19
C LYS A 194 -5.67 1.90 -53.96
N ARG A 195 -5.09 2.58 -54.94
CA ARG A 195 -5.79 3.36 -55.96
C ARG A 195 -5.43 2.74 -57.31
N ASN A 196 -6.42 2.20 -58.00
CA ASN A 196 -6.51 1.81 -59.42
C ASN A 196 -7.97 1.35 -59.58
N GLU A 197 -8.79 1.75 -60.54
CA GLU A 197 -8.64 2.19 -61.93
C GLU A 197 -9.98 2.82 -62.36
N LYS A 198 -9.99 3.66 -63.39
CA LYS A 198 -10.75 3.40 -64.65
C LYS A 198 -10.65 4.55 -65.65
N ASN A 199 -10.13 4.20 -66.82
CA ASN A 199 -10.29 4.88 -68.10
C ASN A 199 -11.77 5.14 -68.45
N LYS A 200 -12.05 6.23 -69.16
CA LYS A 200 -12.68 6.20 -70.50
C LYS A 200 -12.89 7.60 -71.09
N LYS A 201 -12.36 7.74 -72.31
CA LYS A 201 -12.77 8.59 -73.44
C LYS A 201 -12.53 10.09 -73.34
#